data_AF-A0A2G0CBQ3-F1
#
_entry.id   AF-A0A2G0CBQ3-F1
#
_cell.length_a   1.000
_cell.length_b   1.000
_cell.length_c   1.000
_cell.angle_alpha   90.00
_cell.angle_beta   90.00
_cell.angle_gamma   90.00
#
_symmetry.space_group_name_H-M   'P 1'
#
loop_
_entity.id
_entity.type
_entity.pdbx_description
1 polymer ?
#
loop_
_entity_poly.entity_id
_entity_poly.type
_entity_poly.pdbx_seq_one_letter_code
_entity_poly.pdbx_strand_id
1 'polypeptide(L)'
;MVNFTQQILNPGFNEPGEDTHRDRIGENDNNAPPTMKNYWRKGKVRLKSKNHKYPEPSHVEMFHTTALGDDQSYIFPEKVGTEPSTLEIVADAAGMRVTLNDRETRTYAGFDMEKWGGFENYFKAGNYLQAKEPDAFARVKFYEPTATQ
;
A
#
# COMPACT_ATOMS: atom_id res chain seq x y z
N MET A 1 13.02 -7.00 3.11
CA MET A 1 11.55 -6.88 3.17
C MET A 1 11.05 -6.13 1.95
N VAL A 2 10.29 -6.79 1.08
CA VAL A 2 9.72 -6.15 -0.12
C VAL A 2 8.48 -5.37 0.28
N ASN A 3 8.55 -4.05 0.33
CA ASN A 3 7.38 -3.22 0.57
C ASN A 3 6.89 -2.69 -0.79
N PHE A 4 5.86 -3.33 -1.34
CA PHE A 4 5.02 -2.67 -2.32
C PHE A 4 3.99 -1.85 -1.59
N THR A 5 4.18 -0.54 -1.70
CA THR A 5 3.22 0.43 -1.23
C THR A 5 2.62 1.10 -2.43
N GLN A 6 1.31 1.00 -2.56
CA GLN A 6 0.52 1.95 -3.32
C GLN A 6 0.26 3.13 -2.37
N GLN A 7 0.86 4.27 -2.64
CA GLN A 7 0.64 5.49 -1.86
C GLN A 7 -0.17 6.47 -2.68
N ILE A 8 -1.15 7.05 -2.02
CA ILE A 8 -1.91 8.18 -2.51
C ILE A 8 -0.98 9.39 -2.63
N LEU A 9 -0.94 10.05 -3.77
CA LEU A 9 -0.46 11.42 -3.86
C LEU A 9 -1.63 12.31 -3.46
N ASN A 10 -1.42 13.22 -2.51
CA ASN A 10 -2.38 14.27 -2.22
C ASN A 10 -2.49 15.15 -3.47
N PRO A 11 -3.59 15.11 -4.24
CA PRO A 11 -3.71 16.00 -5.36
C PRO A 11 -3.84 17.39 -4.76
N GLY A 12 -2.86 18.25 -5.02
CA GLY A 12 -3.04 19.69 -4.82
C GLY A 12 -4.13 20.16 -5.77
N PHE A 13 -5.40 19.93 -5.42
CA PHE A 13 -6.55 20.51 -6.09
C PHE A 13 -6.59 21.97 -5.66
N ASN A 14 -5.81 22.80 -6.35
CA ASN A 14 -5.95 24.24 -6.26
C ASN A 14 -7.05 24.66 -7.23
N GLU A 15 -8.23 24.99 -6.74
CA GLU A 15 -9.03 25.98 -7.45
C GLU A 15 -8.26 27.31 -7.42
N PRO A 16 -8.19 28.05 -8.54
CA PRO A 16 -7.41 29.29 -8.58
C PRO A 16 -8.04 30.33 -7.66
N GLY A 17 -7.45 30.52 -6.48
CA GLY A 17 -7.84 31.53 -5.50
C GLY A 17 -8.15 31.03 -4.09
N GLU A 18 -8.15 29.72 -3.83
CA GLU A 18 -8.23 29.19 -2.47
C GLU A 18 -6.83 28.81 -1.94
N ASP A 19 -6.54 29.19 -0.69
CA ASP A 19 -5.34 28.79 0.02
C ASP A 19 -5.12 27.27 -0.10
N THR A 20 -3.87 26.86 -0.36
CA THR A 20 -3.53 25.48 -0.69
C THR A 20 -4.16 24.50 0.32
N HIS A 21 -4.76 23.41 -0.17
CA HIS A 21 -5.35 22.35 0.66
C HIS A 21 -4.43 21.87 1.81
N ARG A 22 -3.11 22.05 1.63
CA ARG A 22 -2.03 21.89 2.60
C ARG A 22 -2.32 22.55 3.97
N ASP A 23 -2.91 23.74 3.99
CA ASP A 23 -3.16 24.48 5.22
C ASP A 23 -4.44 24.03 5.95
N ARG A 24 -5.37 23.36 5.26
CA ARG A 24 -6.66 22.90 5.82
C ARG A 24 -6.57 21.55 6.54
N ILE A 25 -5.60 20.70 6.19
CA ILE A 25 -5.46 19.36 6.77
C ILE A 25 -4.40 19.25 7.86
N GLY A 26 -3.58 20.28 8.09
CA GLY A 26 -2.57 20.31 9.16
C GLY A 26 -1.47 19.25 9.04
N GLU A 27 -1.28 18.68 7.85
CA GLU A 27 -0.29 17.64 7.58
C GLU A 27 0.94 18.26 6.89
N ASN A 28 2.14 18.00 7.43
CA ASN A 28 3.41 18.59 6.97
C ASN A 28 4.01 17.92 5.71
N ASP A 29 3.33 16.91 5.14
CA ASP A 29 3.86 16.08 4.05
C ASP A 29 2.74 15.68 3.08
N ASN A 30 3.07 15.48 1.79
CA ASN A 30 2.18 14.97 0.75
C ASN A 30 1.94 13.45 0.89
N ASN A 31 2.37 12.86 2.00
CA ASN A 31 2.51 11.43 2.20
C ASN A 31 1.24 10.89 2.83
N ALA A 32 0.28 10.57 1.97
CA ALA A 32 -0.92 9.90 2.41
C ALA A 32 -0.63 8.44 2.81
N PRO A 33 -1.49 7.87 3.66
CA PRO A 33 -1.30 6.54 4.18
C PRO A 33 -1.20 5.46 3.09
N PRO A 34 -0.41 4.42 3.34
CA PRO A 34 -0.16 3.34 2.39
C PRO A 34 -1.40 2.43 2.25
N THR A 35 -1.97 2.32 1.05
CA THR A 35 -3.14 1.46 0.77
C THR A 35 -2.84 -0.01 1.05
N MET A 36 -1.64 -0.46 0.70
CA MET A 36 -1.17 -1.82 0.89
C MET A 36 0.30 -1.83 1.31
N LYS A 37 0.66 -2.79 2.17
CA LYS A 37 2.05 -3.13 2.47
C LYS A 37 2.25 -4.64 2.37
N ASN A 38 3.35 -5.00 1.73
CA ASN A 38 3.79 -6.37 1.57
C ASN A 38 4.96 -6.64 2.53
N TYR A 39 4.98 -7.83 3.11
CA TYR A 39 5.97 -8.22 4.11
C TYR A 39 6.49 -9.62 3.82
N TRP A 40 7.80 -9.78 3.93
CA TRP A 40 8.38 -11.09 4.17
C TRP A 40 8.55 -11.27 5.68
N ARG A 41 7.96 -12.33 6.26
CA ARG A 41 8.05 -12.61 7.70
C ARG A 41 8.14 -14.12 7.92
N LYS A 42 9.22 -14.57 8.55
CA LYS A 42 9.44 -16.00 8.90
C LYS A 42 9.27 -16.94 7.70
N GLY A 43 9.78 -16.54 6.52
CA GLY A 43 9.71 -17.33 5.29
C GLY A 43 8.38 -17.29 4.55
N LYS A 44 7.43 -16.41 4.94
CA LYS A 44 6.13 -16.25 4.27
C LYS A 44 5.90 -14.82 3.82
N VAL A 45 5.07 -14.67 2.79
CA VAL A 45 4.55 -13.37 2.33
C VAL A 45 3.28 -13.03 3.10
N ARG A 46 3.25 -11.82 3.66
CA ARG A 46 2.12 -11.26 4.42
C ARG A 46 1.70 -9.93 3.83
N LEU A 47 0.41 -9.75 3.65
CA LEU A 47 -0.23 -8.54 3.15
C LEU A 47 -0.90 -7.79 4.31
N LYS A 48 -0.83 -6.47 4.27
CA LYS A 48 -1.59 -5.57 5.14
C LYS A 48 -2.18 -4.44 4.31
N SER A 49 -3.49 -4.42 4.17
CA SER A 49 -4.28 -3.31 3.63
C SER A 49 -4.67 -2.31 4.72
N LYS A 50 -4.99 -1.09 4.29
CA LYS A 50 -5.73 -0.11 5.10
C LYS A 50 -7.19 -0.09 4.68
N ASN A 51 -8.08 0.06 5.65
CA ASN A 51 -9.51 0.28 5.46
C ASN A 51 -9.94 1.60 6.11
N HIS A 52 -11.03 2.20 5.65
CA HIS A 52 -11.65 3.32 6.35
C HIS A 52 -12.36 2.79 7.61
N LYS A 53 -12.14 3.45 8.75
CA LYS A 53 -12.82 3.10 10.01
C LYS A 53 -14.31 3.41 9.98
N TYR A 54 -14.70 4.35 9.12
CA TYR A 54 -16.07 4.84 8.99
C TYR A 54 -16.62 4.48 7.62
N PRO A 55 -17.91 4.13 7.51
CA PRO A 55 -18.51 3.73 6.24
C PRO A 55 -18.67 4.89 5.26
N GLU A 56 -18.74 6.15 5.73
CA GLU A 56 -18.84 7.34 4.90
C GLU A 56 -18.09 8.53 5.54
N PRO A 57 -16.74 8.49 5.59
CA PRO A 57 -15.98 9.68 5.97
C PRO A 57 -16.28 10.80 4.98
N SER A 58 -16.34 12.04 5.45
CA SER A 58 -16.41 13.17 4.52
C SER A 58 -15.20 13.16 3.58
N HIS A 59 -15.34 13.80 2.41
CA HIS A 59 -14.27 13.84 1.41
C HIS A 59 -12.94 14.34 2.00
N VAL A 60 -12.96 15.21 3.02
CA VAL A 60 -11.73 15.68 3.70
C VAL A 60 -11.24 14.69 4.75
N GLU A 61 -12.15 14.09 5.53
CA GLU A 61 -11.78 13.16 6.61
C GLU A 61 -11.14 11.87 6.11
N MET A 62 -11.50 11.41 4.90
CA MET A 62 -10.88 10.22 4.29
C MET A 62 -9.36 10.37 4.08
N PHE A 63 -8.85 11.60 4.07
CA PHE A 63 -7.42 11.91 3.91
C PHE A 63 -6.64 11.85 5.23
N HIS A 64 -7.29 11.84 6.39
CA HIS A 64 -6.58 11.83 7.67
C HIS A 64 -6.20 10.41 8.07
N THR A 65 -4.95 10.23 8.51
CA THR A 65 -4.45 8.94 9.02
C THR A 65 -5.30 8.39 10.18
N THR A 66 -6.00 9.26 10.90
CA THR A 66 -6.95 8.93 11.97
C THR A 66 -8.19 8.22 11.45
N ALA A 67 -8.62 8.48 10.21
CA ALA A 67 -9.78 7.83 9.59
C ALA A 67 -9.48 6.42 9.09
N LEU A 68 -8.21 5.98 9.08
CA LEU A 68 -7.82 4.68 8.56
C LEU A 68 -7.47 3.66 9.64
N GLY A 69 -8.02 2.47 9.49
CA GLY A 69 -7.72 1.28 10.26
C GLY A 69 -6.71 0.37 9.56
N ASP A 70 -6.17 -0.59 10.30
CA ASP A 70 -5.53 -1.75 9.70
C ASP A 70 -6.61 -2.79 9.39
N ASP A 71 -6.65 -3.28 8.15
CA ASP A 71 -7.47 -4.45 7.80
C ASP A 71 -6.85 -5.74 8.39
N GLN A 72 -7.64 -6.82 8.39
CA GLN A 72 -7.15 -8.15 8.71
C GLN A 72 -5.99 -8.52 7.79
N SER A 73 -4.81 -8.71 8.38
CA SER A 73 -3.64 -9.09 7.61
C SER A 73 -3.82 -10.47 7.00
N TYR A 74 -3.50 -10.60 5.71
CA TYR A 74 -3.50 -11.88 5.02
C TYR A 74 -2.09 -12.46 4.97
N ILE A 75 -1.93 -13.78 5.10
CA ILE A 75 -0.66 -14.47 4.94
C ILE A 75 -0.88 -15.56 3.91
N PHE A 76 -0.10 -15.55 2.84
CA PHE A 76 -0.14 -16.63 1.87
C PHE A 76 0.20 -17.97 2.55
N PRO A 77 -0.61 -19.02 2.35
CA PRO A 77 -0.32 -20.37 2.82
C PRO A 77 1.10 -20.82 2.48
N GLU A 78 1.56 -20.54 1.27
CA GLU A 78 2.90 -20.91 0.79
C GLU A 78 4.03 -20.31 1.64
N LYS A 79 5.06 -21.13 1.89
CA LYS A 79 6.32 -20.72 2.52
C LYS A 79 7.42 -20.63 1.44
N VAL A 80 7.72 -19.42 1.00
CA VAL A 80 8.77 -19.14 0.01
C VAL A 80 10.20 -19.22 0.56
N GLY A 81 10.38 -19.14 1.88
CA GLY A 81 11.70 -19.19 2.48
C GLY A 81 12.58 -18.03 2.02
N THR A 82 13.79 -18.32 1.55
CA THR A 82 14.72 -17.34 0.94
C THR A 82 14.96 -17.61 -0.54
N GLU A 83 14.19 -18.52 -1.13
CA GLU A 83 14.28 -18.87 -2.54
C GLU A 83 13.67 -17.77 -3.41
N PRO A 84 14.07 -17.66 -4.70
CA PRO A 84 13.40 -16.79 -5.65
C PRO A 84 11.89 -17.07 -5.70
N SER A 85 11.09 -16.01 -5.73
CA SER A 85 9.63 -16.06 -5.84
C SER A 85 9.12 -14.86 -6.64
N THR A 86 7.98 -15.01 -7.30
CA THR A 86 7.31 -13.92 -8.01
C THR A 86 6.20 -13.34 -7.16
N LEU A 87 6.07 -12.01 -7.17
CA LEU A 87 4.95 -11.31 -6.56
C LEU A 87 4.43 -10.30 -7.56
N GLU A 88 3.26 -10.55 -8.11
CA GLU A 88 2.57 -9.67 -9.04
C GLU A 88 1.51 -8.87 -8.28
N ILE A 89 1.40 -7.58 -8.59
CA ILE A 89 0.35 -6.70 -8.06
C ILE A 89 -0.32 -6.01 -9.25
N VAL A 90 -1.62 -6.24 -9.40
CA VAL A 90 -2.46 -5.60 -10.41
C VAL A 90 -3.50 -4.75 -9.70
N ALA A 91 -3.54 -3.46 -10.00
CA ALA A 91 -4.56 -2.54 -9.53
C ALA A 91 -5.32 -2.00 -10.75
N ASP A 92 -6.62 -2.21 -10.78
CA ASP A 92 -7.51 -1.82 -11.88
C ASP A 92 -8.87 -1.35 -11.31
N ALA A 93 -9.82 -1.02 -12.19
CA ALA A 93 -11.14 -0.54 -11.78
C ALA A 93 -11.95 -1.58 -10.98
N ALA A 94 -11.61 -2.88 -11.05
CA ALA A 94 -12.26 -3.92 -10.26
C ALA A 94 -11.63 -4.08 -8.86
N GLY A 95 -10.51 -3.40 -8.59
CA GLY A 95 -9.81 -3.40 -7.32
C GLY A 95 -8.35 -3.80 -7.46
N MET A 96 -7.82 -4.49 -6.46
CA MET A 96 -6.41 -4.88 -6.42
C MET A 96 -6.25 -6.39 -6.21
N ARG A 97 -5.37 -7.00 -7.00
CA ARG A 97 -4.99 -8.41 -6.91
C ARG A 97 -3.51 -8.52 -6.62
N VAL A 98 -3.16 -9.38 -5.68
CA VAL A 98 -1.78 -9.74 -5.36
C VAL A 98 -1.62 -11.24 -5.58
N THR A 99 -0.72 -11.63 -6.48
CA THR A 99 -0.48 -13.04 -6.85
C THR A 99 0.94 -13.45 -6.46
N LEU A 100 1.06 -14.54 -5.70
CA LEU A 100 2.33 -15.15 -5.31
C LEU A 100 2.60 -16.38 -6.18
N ASN A 101 3.78 -16.42 -6.80
CA ASN A 101 4.28 -17.54 -7.61
C ASN A 101 3.27 -18.01 -8.67
N ASP A 102 2.53 -17.07 -9.26
CA ASP A 102 1.50 -17.29 -10.29
C ASP A 102 0.44 -18.35 -9.92
N ARG A 103 0.22 -18.56 -8.61
CA ARG A 103 -0.62 -19.64 -8.08
C ARG A 103 -1.64 -19.15 -7.07
N GLU A 104 -1.19 -18.48 -6.03
CA GLU A 104 -2.07 -18.02 -4.95
C GLU A 104 -2.37 -16.54 -5.16
N THR A 105 -3.65 -16.18 -5.30
CA THR A 105 -4.08 -14.79 -5.47
C THR A 105 -4.95 -14.34 -4.30
N ARG A 106 -4.63 -13.17 -3.76
CA ARG A 106 -5.50 -12.44 -2.84
C ARG A 106 -6.08 -11.22 -3.55
N THR A 107 -7.40 -11.13 -3.58
CA THR A 107 -8.14 -10.00 -4.14
C THR A 107 -8.67 -9.08 -3.04
N TYR A 108 -8.59 -7.78 -3.29
CA TYR A 108 -9.19 -6.70 -2.52
C TYR A 108 -10.12 -5.93 -3.45
N ALA A 109 -11.38 -5.78 -3.06
CA ALA A 109 -12.41 -5.10 -3.84
C ALA A 109 -13.44 -4.47 -2.90
N GLY A 110 -14.34 -3.66 -3.45
CA GLY A 110 -15.42 -2.98 -2.73
C GLY A 110 -15.05 -1.56 -2.30
N PHE A 111 -15.85 -1.01 -1.39
CA PHE A 111 -15.87 0.42 -1.05
C PHE A 111 -14.49 1.03 -0.82
N ASP A 112 -13.65 0.43 0.01
CA ASP A 112 -12.31 0.96 0.28
C ASP A 112 -11.46 1.05 -0.98
N MET A 113 -11.47 0.03 -1.82
CA MET A 113 -10.68 0.00 -3.07
C MET A 113 -11.22 0.99 -4.11
N GLU A 114 -12.54 1.15 -4.20
CA GLU A 114 -13.16 2.17 -5.05
C GLU A 114 -12.73 3.57 -4.63
N LYS A 115 -12.71 3.85 -3.32
CA LYS A 115 -12.20 5.11 -2.78
C LYS A 115 -10.72 5.27 -3.12
N TRP A 116 -9.90 4.24 -2.89
CA TRP A 116 -8.46 4.25 -3.25
C TRP A 116 -8.18 4.47 -4.74
N GLY A 117 -9.08 4.05 -5.62
CA GLY A 117 -8.99 4.30 -7.07
C GLY A 117 -9.19 5.76 -7.46
N GLY A 118 -9.84 6.56 -6.62
CA GLY A 118 -10.00 8.02 -6.83
C GLY A 118 -8.73 8.83 -6.60
N PHE A 119 -7.62 8.18 -6.25
CA PHE A 119 -6.35 8.81 -5.92
C PHE A 119 -5.28 8.53 -6.96
N GLU A 120 -4.34 9.46 -7.08
CA GLU A 120 -3.07 9.17 -7.74
C GLU A 120 -2.27 8.20 -6.90
N ASN A 121 -1.76 7.14 -7.52
CA ASN A 121 -1.12 6.04 -6.83
C ASN A 121 0.22 5.71 -7.48
N TYR A 122 1.20 5.33 -6.67
CA TYR A 122 2.50 4.89 -7.20
C TYR A 122 3.04 3.70 -6.42
N PHE A 123 3.77 2.83 -7.11
CA PHE A 123 4.42 1.66 -6.51
C PHE A 123 5.78 2.02 -5.91
N LYS A 124 6.09 1.43 -4.75
CA LYS A 124 7.44 1.34 -4.20
C LYS A 124 7.92 -0.11 -4.30
N ALA A 125 9.20 -0.35 -4.54
CA ALA A 125 9.78 -1.69 -4.42
C ALA A 125 11.19 -1.54 -3.86
N GLY A 126 11.56 -2.36 -2.88
CA GLY A 126 12.86 -2.24 -2.25
C GLY A 126 12.99 -3.04 -0.97
N ASN A 127 13.89 -2.61 -0.09
CA ASN A 127 14.09 -3.20 1.23
C ASN A 127 13.72 -2.22 2.33
N TYR A 128 12.50 -2.30 2.86
CA TYR A 128 12.05 -1.45 3.97
C TYR A 128 12.13 -2.21 5.30
N LEU A 129 13.30 -2.18 5.95
CA LEU A 129 13.53 -2.89 7.21
C LEU A 129 12.67 -2.31 8.36
N GLN A 130 11.99 -3.19 9.11
CA GLN A 130 11.12 -2.78 10.23
C GLN A 130 11.77 -2.93 11.61
N ALA A 131 12.99 -3.49 11.66
CA ALA A 131 13.76 -3.59 12.89
C ALA A 131 14.41 -2.23 13.17
N LYS A 132 14.48 -1.84 14.45
CA LYS A 132 15.15 -0.61 14.90
C LYS A 132 16.50 -0.89 15.56
N GLU A 133 16.85 -2.16 15.63
CA GLU A 133 17.96 -2.66 16.45
C GLU A 133 19.25 -2.32 15.70
N PRO A 134 20.29 -1.81 16.38
CA PRO A 134 21.44 -1.19 15.72
C PRO A 134 22.11 -2.05 14.65
N ASP A 135 22.21 -3.36 14.88
CA ASP A 135 22.87 -4.32 13.97
C ASP A 135 21.87 -5.10 13.09
N ALA A 136 20.59 -4.73 13.10
CA ALA A 136 19.60 -5.40 12.28
C ALA A 136 19.79 -5.01 10.81
N PHE A 137 19.86 -6.02 9.94
CA PHE A 137 19.89 -5.80 8.50
C PHE A 137 19.03 -6.83 7.77
N ALA A 138 18.66 -6.49 6.54
CA ALA A 138 18.05 -7.42 5.60
C ALA A 138 18.64 -7.19 4.22
N ARG A 139 18.62 -8.21 3.37
CA ARG A 139 18.96 -8.10 1.95
C ARG A 139 17.81 -8.62 1.11
N VAL A 140 17.49 -7.90 0.05
CA VAL A 140 16.48 -8.27 -0.94
C VAL A 140 17.15 -8.19 -2.30
N LYS A 141 16.95 -9.20 -3.14
CA LYS A 141 17.39 -9.20 -4.53
C LYS A 141 16.16 -9.14 -5.43
N PHE A 142 16.19 -8.25 -6.41
CA PHE A 142 15.20 -8.19 -7.49
C PHE A 142 15.89 -8.71 -8.75
N TYR A 143 15.26 -9.65 -9.43
CA TYR A 143 15.79 -10.26 -10.65
C TYR A 143 15.13 -9.65 -11.89
N GLU A 144 13.80 -9.48 -11.86
CA GLU A 144 13.01 -9.00 -13.00
C GLU A 144 11.95 -7.98 -12.56
N PRO A 145 12.34 -6.77 -12.09
CA PRO A 145 11.37 -5.76 -11.69
C PRO A 145 10.71 -5.11 -12.92
N THR A 146 9.39 -5.16 -12.99
CA THR A 146 8.59 -4.53 -14.04
C THR A 146 7.46 -3.70 -13.45
N ALA A 147 7.09 -2.62 -14.13
CA ALA A 147 5.93 -1.79 -13.82
C ALA A 147 5.36 -1.23 -15.12
N THR A 148 4.06 -1.36 -15.29
CA THR A 148 3.31 -0.89 -16.47
C THR A 148 2.05 -0.17 -16.00
N GLN A 149 1.57 0.78 -16.81
CA GLN A 149 0.33 1.52 -16.59
C GLN A 149 -0.58 1.36 -17.80
#